data_AF-A0A3M2YZD4-F1
#
_entry.id   AF-A0A3M2YZD4-F1
#
_cell.length_a   1.000
_cell.length_b   1.000
_cell.length_c   1.000
_cell.angle_alpha   90.00
_cell.angle_beta   90.00
_cell.angle_gamma   90.00
#
_symmetry.space_group_name_H-M   'P 1'
#
loop_
_entity.id
_entity.type
_entity.pdbx_description
1 polymer ?
#
loop_
_entity_poly.entity_id
_entity_poly.type
_entity_poly.pdbx_seq_one_letter_code
_entity_poly.pdbx_strand_id
1 'polypeptide(L)' 'ARLDELAAQGVKKLLVMCPAFVADCIETLEEIGDRGAEQFKEAGGEELILVPCLNDDPNWAKELNRLCERAPLML' A
#
# COMPACT_ATOMS: atom_id res chain seq x y z
N ALA A 1 4.96 -10.79 4.07
CA ALA A 1 3.80 -10.49 4.94
C ALA A 1 3.18 -11.81 5.43
N ARG A 2 2.33 -11.78 6.47
CA ARG A 2 1.66 -12.99 7.03
C ARG A 2 0.39 -13.36 6.25
N LEU A 3 0.42 -13.30 4.91
CA LEU A 3 -0.77 -13.50 4.07
C LEU A 3 -1.34 -14.91 4.24
N ASP A 4 -0.45 -15.91 4.28
CA ASP A 4 -0.83 -17.31 4.46
C ASP A 4 -1.49 -17.56 5.83
N GLU A 5 -0.96 -16.93 6.88
CA GLU A 5 -1.51 -17.04 8.23
C GLU A 5 -2.92 -16.42 8.30
N LEU A 6 -3.11 -15.26 7.66
CA LEU A 6 -4.42 -14.59 7.63
C LEU A 6 -5.45 -15.43 6.87
N ALA A 7 -5.08 -15.99 5.72
CA ALA A 7 -5.93 -16.89 4.95
C ALA A 7 -6.30 -18.15 5.76
N ALA A 8 -5.30 -18.75 6.43
CA ALA A 8 -5.50 -19.93 7.29
C ALA A 8 -6.40 -19.64 8.50
N GLN A 9 -6.42 -18.40 9.00
CA GLN A 9 -7.35 -17.93 10.04
C GLN A 9 -8.76 -17.65 9.52
N GLY A 10 -9.02 -17.87 8.23
CA GLY A 10 -10.34 -17.70 7.60
C GLY A 10 -10.59 -16.30 7.05
N VAL A 11 -9.59 -15.41 7.02
CA VAL A 11 -9.74 -14.12 6.34
C VAL A 11 -9.91 -14.36 4.84
N LYS A 12 -10.99 -13.83 4.27
CA LYS A 12 -11.32 -14.01 2.85
C LYS A 12 -10.95 -12.83 1.99
N LYS A 13 -11.01 -11.62 2.55
CA LYS A 13 -10.76 -10.38 1.81
C LYS A 13 -9.82 -9.48 2.58
N LEU A 14 -8.81 -8.95 1.88
CA LEU A 14 -7.81 -8.05 2.43
C LEU A 14 -7.72 -6.76 1.63
N LEU A 15 -7.61 -5.65 2.35
CA LEU A 15 -7.14 -4.38 1.82
C LEU A 15 -5.73 -4.16 2.35
N VAL A 16 -4.79 -3.88 1.45
CA VAL A 16 -3.38 -3.69 1.79
C VAL A 16 -2.93 -2.32 1.32
N MET A 17 -2.28 -1.56 2.20
CA MET A 17 -1.69 -0.25 1.87
C MET A 17 -0.19 -0.27 2.17
N CYS A 18 0.58 0.52 1.42
CA CYS A 18 2.03 0.65 1.55
C CYS A 18 2.41 2.06 2.06
N PRO A 19 2.26 2.37 3.37
CA PRO A 19 2.33 3.74 3.88
C PRO A 19 3.72 4.38 3.83
N ALA A 20 4.76 3.58 3.58
CA ALA A 20 6.13 4.07 3.36
C ALA A 20 6.35 4.58 1.93
N PHE A 21 5.37 4.41 1.03
CA PHE A 21 5.42 4.81 -0.36
C PHE A 21 4.33 5.86 -0.63
N VAL A 22 4.73 6.99 -1.20
CA VAL A 22 3.79 8.05 -1.63
C VAL A 22 3.40 7.90 -3.09
N ALA A 23 4.16 7.14 -3.87
CA ALA A 23 3.92 6.86 -5.28
C ALA A 23 4.07 5.36 -5.54
N ASP A 24 3.28 4.84 -6.47
CA ASP A 24 3.37 3.44 -6.86
C ASP A 24 4.70 3.12 -7.55
N CYS A 25 5.21 1.92 -7.26
CA CYS A 25 6.46 1.40 -7.78
C CYS A 25 6.38 -0.12 -7.96
N ILE A 26 7.51 -0.75 -8.31
CA ILE A 26 7.56 -2.19 -8.56
C ILE A 26 7.19 -2.96 -7.29
N GLU A 27 7.71 -2.52 -6.15
CA GLU A 27 7.44 -3.13 -4.86
C GLU A 27 5.96 -3.05 -4.47
N THR A 28 5.25 -1.96 -4.82
CA THR A 28 3.82 -1.84 -4.47
C THR A 28 2.95 -2.62 -5.43
N LEU A 29 3.10 -2.43 -6.74
CA LEU A 29 2.21 -3.00 -7.74
C LEU A 29 2.47 -4.50 -7.95
N GLU A 30 3.72 -4.89 -8.17
CA GLU A 30 4.07 -6.25 -8.55
C GLU A 30 4.23 -7.15 -7.33
N GLU A 31 5.07 -6.73 -6.37
CA GLU A 31 5.42 -7.62 -5.26
C GLU A 31 4.28 -7.74 -4.24
N ILE A 32 3.65 -6.61 -3.87
CA ILE A 32 2.55 -6.59 -2.89
C ILE A 32 1.19 -6.80 -3.55
N GLY A 33 0.93 -6.15 -4.68
CA GLY A 33 -0.35 -6.25 -5.40
C GLY A 33 -0.53 -7.61 -6.04
N ASP A 34 0.23 -7.89 -7.10
CA ASP A 34 0.05 -9.09 -7.92
C ASP A 34 0.50 -10.36 -7.20
N ARG A 35 1.78 -10.45 -6.83
CA ARG A 35 2.35 -11.63 -6.18
C ARG A 35 1.76 -11.87 -4.78
N GLY A 36 1.46 -10.80 -4.05
CA GLY A 36 0.75 -10.89 -2.77
C GLY A 36 -0.67 -11.44 -2.94
N ALA A 37 -1.41 -11.00 -3.97
CA ALA A 37 -2.74 -11.53 -4.24
C ALA A 37 -2.72 -13.00 -4.65
N GLU A 38 -1.73 -13.43 -5.45
CA GLU A 38 -1.51 -14.84 -5.78
C GLU A 38 -1.25 -15.66 -4.51
N GLN A 39 -0.28 -15.24 -3.69
CA GLN A 39 0.05 -15.90 -2.42
C GLN A 39 -1.19 -16.04 -1.51
N PHE A 40 -1.96 -14.96 -1.33
CA PHE A 40 -3.13 -14.98 -0.46
C PHE A 40 -4.22 -15.93 -0.98
N LYS A 41 -4.43 -15.99 -2.30
CA LYS A 41 -5.40 -16.92 -2.93
C LYS A 41 -4.96 -18.38 -2.80
N GLU A 42 -3.68 -18.66 -3.03
CA GLU A 42 -3.12 -20.02 -2.86
C GLU A 42 -3.29 -20.54 -1.42
N ALA A 43 -3.20 -19.65 -0.43
CA ALA A 43 -3.40 -19.97 0.98
C ALA A 43 -4.89 -20.10 1.40
N GLY A 44 -5.85 -19.90 0.49
CA GLY A 44 -7.30 -20.05 0.75
C GLY A 44 -8.05 -18.75 1.06
N GLY A 45 -7.39 -17.60 0.84
CA GLY A 45 -8.04 -16.30 0.71
C GLY A 45 -8.77 -16.16 -0.63
N GLU A 46 -9.61 -15.15 -0.77
CA GLU A 46 -10.39 -14.92 -2.01
C GLU A 46 -9.89 -13.68 -2.75
N GLU A 47 -9.61 -12.59 -2.02
CA GLU A 47 -9.35 -11.29 -2.62
C GLU A 47 -8.35 -10.48 -1.79
N LEU A 48 -7.31 -9.98 -2.45
CA LEU A 48 -6.41 -8.97 -1.92
C LEU A 48 -6.52 -7.75 -2.83
N ILE A 49 -6.82 -6.60 -2.24
CA ILE A 49 -6.95 -5.33 -2.94
C ILE A 49 -5.82 -4.43 -2.45
N LEU A 50 -4.91 -4.10 -3.37
CA LEU A 50 -3.92 -3.05 -3.12
C LEU A 50 -4.64 -1.70 -3.14
N VAL A 51 -4.52 -0.95 -2.05
CA VAL A 51 -4.89 0.46 -1.98
C VAL A 51 -3.80 1.24 -2.72
N PRO A 52 -4.13 2.02 -3.77
CA PRO A 52 -3.16 2.81 -4.50
C PRO A 52 -2.39 3.75 -3.55
N CYS A 53 -1.13 4.01 -3.88
CA CYS A 53 -0.41 5.09 -3.22
C CYS A 53 -1.08 6.44 -3.47
N LEU A 54 -0.65 7.48 -2.73
CA LEU A 54 -1.21 8.82 -2.87
C LEU A 54 -1.03 9.38 -4.29
N ASN A 55 0.02 8.99 -5.00
CA ASN A 55 0.29 9.33 -6.39
C ASN A 55 0.12 10.84 -6.64
N ASP A 56 -0.80 11.22 -7.53
CA ASP A 56 -1.11 12.59 -7.92
C ASP A 56 -2.32 13.18 -7.19
N ASP A 57 -2.75 12.60 -6.05
CA ASP A 57 -3.86 13.12 -5.27
C ASP A 57 -3.61 14.61 -4.91
N PRO A 58 -4.51 15.54 -5.31
CA PRO A 58 -4.33 16.96 -5.07
C PRO A 58 -4.19 17.33 -3.60
N ASN A 59 -4.80 16.56 -2.70
CA ASN A 59 -4.67 16.78 -1.25
C ASN A 59 -3.28 16.41 -0.76
N TRP A 60 -2.65 15.37 -1.32
CA TRP A 60 -1.27 15.02 -1.01
C TRP A 60 -0.32 16.14 -1.44
N ALA A 61 -0.42 16.61 -2.68
CA ALA A 61 0.40 17.72 -3.16
C ALA A 61 0.23 18.99 -2.30
N LYS A 62 -1.01 19.30 -1.92
CA LYS A 62 -1.33 20.42 -1.03
C LYS A 62 -0.68 20.29 0.34
N GLU A 63 -0.77 19.11 0.97
CA GLU A 63 -0.18 18.92 2.29
C GLU A 63 1.35 18.82 2.25
N LEU A 64 1.93 18.25 1.20
CA LEU A 64 3.38 18.30 1.00
C LEU A 64 3.87 19.75 0.91
N ASN A 65 3.19 20.61 0.15
CA ASN A 65 3.52 22.03 0.09
C ASN A 65 3.45 22.68 1.49
N ARG A 66 2.39 22.40 2.25
CA ARG A 66 2.23 22.90 3.62
C ARG A 66 3.35 22.42 4.55
N LEU A 67 3.83 21.18 4.39
CA LEU A 67 4.95 20.64 5.15
C LEU A 67 6.25 21.36 4.80
N CYS A 68 6.50 21.62 3.51
CA CYS A 68 7.65 22.40 3.05
C CYS A 68 7.64 23.84 3.59
N GLU A 69 6.50 24.52 3.60
CA GLU A 69 6.35 25.87 4.15
C GLU A 69 6.62 25.94 5.66
N ARG A 70 6.35 24.85 6.39
CA ARG A 70 6.57 24.74 7.83
C ARG A 70 7.96 24.23 8.19
N ALA A 71 8.70 23.71 7.21
CA ALA A 71 10.04 23.21 7.46
C ALA A 71 10.92 24.39 7.89
N PRO A 72 11.62 24.31 9.04
CA PRO A 72 12.57 25.33 9.40
C PRO A 72 13.63 25.41 8.29
N LEU A 73 13.90 26.61 7.80
CA LEU A 73 15.05 26.86 6.94
C LEU A 73 16.30 26.56 7.75
N MET A 74 16.80 25.33 7.65
CA MET A 74 18.21 25.05 7.93
C MET A 74 19.01 25.59 6.74
N LEU A 75 19.38 26.86 6.87
CA LEU A 75 20.53 27.44 6.19
C LEU A 75 21.70 27.47 7.18
#